data_AF-A0ABD5SDF0-F1
#
_entry.id   AF-A0ABD5SDF0-F1
#
_cell.length_a   1.000
_cell.length_b   1.000
_cell.length_c   1.000
_cell.angle_alpha   90.00
_cell.angle_beta   90.00
_cell.angle_gamma   90.00
#
_symmetry.space_group_name_H-M   'P 1'
#
loop_
_entity.id
_entity.type
_entity.pdbx_description
1 polymer ?
#
loop_
_entity_poly.entity_id
_entity_poly.type
_entity_poly.pdbx_seq_one_letter_code
_entity_poly.pdbx_strand_id
1 'polypeptide(L)' 'MREERSGARDTLESLAAGEIDVDEAESRLAGYVTTESGRFDADRERRRGIPEAVLAEGKRPAEVASLATTALETTGRALV' A
#
# COMPACT_ATOMS: atom_id res chain seq x y z
N MET A 1 3.84 16.39 -7.16
CA MET A 1 4.37 17.23 -6.04
C MET A 1 3.31 17.76 -5.05
N ARG A 2 2.03 17.94 -5.39
CA ARG A 2 1.00 18.29 -4.36
C ARG A 2 0.41 17.07 -3.63
N GLU A 3 0.33 15.90 -4.26
CA GLU A 3 -0.22 14.67 -3.64
C GLU A 3 0.74 14.00 -2.64
N GLU A 4 2.04 13.87 -2.94
CA GLU A 4 3.03 13.29 -2.00
C GLU A 4 3.14 14.05 -0.68
N ARG A 5 2.99 15.39 -0.71
CA ARG A 5 2.97 16.21 0.50
C ARG A 5 1.70 16.06 1.33
N SER A 6 0.61 15.58 0.73
CA SER A 6 -0.61 15.23 1.46
C SER A 6 -0.39 13.91 2.20
N GLY A 7 0.01 12.85 1.50
CA GLY A 7 0.13 11.52 2.11
C GLY A 7 1.09 11.46 3.30
N ALA A 8 2.24 12.14 3.22
CA ALA A 8 3.18 12.20 4.35
C ALA A 8 2.63 12.98 5.54
N ARG A 9 1.92 14.08 5.27
CA ARG A 9 1.34 14.92 6.32
C ARG A 9 0.15 14.22 7.00
N ASP A 10 -0.74 13.64 6.21
CA ASP A 10 -1.89 12.88 6.68
C ASP A 10 -1.44 11.72 7.57
N THR A 11 -0.37 11.01 7.18
CA THR A 11 0.24 9.95 8.00
C THR A 11 0.76 10.48 9.34
N LEU A 12 1.47 11.61 9.34
CA LEU A 12 2.01 12.21 10.56
C LEU A 12 0.89 12.76 11.47
N GLU A 13 -0.19 13.29 10.91
CA GLU A 13 -1.36 13.78 11.65
C GLU A 13 -2.11 12.62 12.33
N SER A 14 -2.35 11.50 11.63
CA SER A 14 -2.94 10.29 12.24
C SER A 14 -2.06 9.68 13.33
N LEU A 15 -0.73 9.65 13.15
CA LEU A 15 0.20 9.21 14.20
C LEU A 15 0.13 10.12 15.42
N ALA A 16 0.14 11.44 15.22
CA ALA A 16 0.04 12.42 16.30
C ALA A 16 -1.31 12.34 17.05
N ALA A 17 -2.38 11.97 16.34
CA ALA A 17 -3.70 11.70 16.91
C ALA A 17 -3.81 10.34 17.63
N GLY A 18 -2.82 9.44 17.47
CA GLY A 18 -2.83 8.10 18.05
C GLY A 18 -3.73 7.11 17.32
N GLU A 19 -4.14 7.43 16.08
CA GLU A 19 -4.97 6.56 15.24
C GLU A 19 -4.19 5.39 14.64
N ILE A 20 -2.87 5.57 14.48
CA ILE A 20 -1.92 4.57 14.02
C ILE A 20 -0.70 4.56 14.94
N ASP A 21 0.01 3.43 14.97
CA ASP A 21 1.29 3.34 15.65
C ASP A 21 2.47 3.77 14.74
N VAL A 22 3.67 3.78 15.32
CA VAL A 22 4.90 4.18 14.62
C VAL A 22 5.20 3.23 13.46
N ASP A 23 5.00 1.92 13.63
CA ASP A 23 5.31 0.91 12.62
C ASP A 23 4.43 1.08 11.39
N GLU A 24 3.14 1.36 11.58
CA GLU A 24 2.21 1.66 10.50
C GLU A 24 2.55 2.98 9.80
N ALA A 25 2.92 4.02 10.55
CA ALA A 25 3.34 5.30 9.97
C ALA A 25 4.60 5.14 9.11
N GLU A 26 5.63 4.42 9.59
CA GLU A 26 6.84 4.12 8.83
C GLU A 26 6.51 3.34 7.54
N SER A 27 5.61 2.36 7.63
CA SER A 27 5.15 1.56 6.49
C SER A 27 4.47 2.44 5.43
N ARG A 28 3.55 3.31 5.82
CA ARG A 28 2.85 4.22 4.89
C ARG A 28 3.82 5.20 4.23
N LEU A 29 4.74 5.79 5.00
CA LEU A 29 5.77 6.71 4.47
C LEU A 29 6.75 6.03 3.51
N ALA A 30 7.01 4.74 3.69
CA ALA A 30 7.80 3.94 2.75
C ALA A 30 7.03 3.53 1.48
N GLY A 31 5.74 3.88 1.37
CA GLY A 31 4.89 3.61 0.21
C GLY A 31 4.18 2.25 0.24
N TYR A 32 4.06 1.63 1.42
CA TYR A 32 3.25 0.43 1.59
C TYR A 32 1.80 0.77 1.93
N VAL A 33 0.88 -0.01 1.38
CA VAL A 33 -0.53 -0.05 1.74
C VAL A 33 -0.81 -1.37 2.44
N THR A 34 -1.28 -1.30 3.68
CA THR A 34 -1.67 -2.48 4.46
C THR A 34 -3.18 -2.64 4.41
N THR A 35 -3.64 -3.83 4.07
CA THR A 35 -5.04 -4.25 4.08
C THR A 35 -5.20 -5.47 4.98
N GLU A 36 -6.43 -5.85 5.30
CA GLU A 36 -6.71 -7.12 5.98
C GLU A 36 -6.18 -8.34 5.22
N SER A 37 -6.01 -8.22 3.89
CA SER A 37 -5.56 -9.31 3.00
C SER A 37 -4.04 -9.38 2.86
N GLY A 38 -3.31 -8.39 3.39
CA GLY A 38 -1.85 -8.30 3.35
C GLY A 38 -1.35 -6.89 3.07
N ARG A 39 -0.03 -6.77 2.99
CA ARG A 39 0.69 -5.52 2.68
C ARG A 39 1.13 -5.51 1.22
N PHE A 40 0.97 -4.36 0.56
CA PHE A 40 1.29 -4.10 -0.83
C PHE A 40 2.21 -2.88 -0.96
N ASP A 41 3.30 -3.00 -1.68
CA ASP A 41 4.34 -2.00 -1.95
C ASP A 41 3.98 -1.22 -3.22
N ALA A 42 3.15 -0.19 -3.06
CA ALA A 42 2.68 0.65 -4.17
C ALA A 42 3.84 1.40 -4.86
N ASP A 43 4.91 1.69 -4.12
CA ASP A 43 6.09 2.39 -4.61
C ASP A 43 7.12 1.48 -5.29
N ARG A 44 6.87 0.16 -5.32
CA ARG A 44 7.80 -0.81 -5.91
C ARG A 44 8.10 -0.49 -7.36
N GLU A 45 7.09 -0.14 -8.15
CA GLU A 45 7.26 0.16 -9.57
C GLU A 45 8.24 1.32 -9.76
N ARG A 46 8.05 2.41 -9.02
CA ARG A 46 8.93 3.58 -9.08
C ARG A 46 10.39 3.21 -8.78
N ARG A 47 10.63 2.26 -7.88
CA ARG A 47 11.97 1.81 -7.47
C ARG A 47 12.56 0.69 -8.32
N ARG A 48 11.74 -0.13 -8.97
CA ARG A 48 12.16 -1.40 -9.62
C ARG A 48 11.75 -1.52 -11.10
N GLY A 49 10.93 -0.61 -11.61
CA GLY A 49 10.37 -0.64 -12.96
C GLY A 49 9.21 -1.62 -13.18
N ILE A 50 8.82 -2.39 -12.16
CA ILE A 50 7.71 -3.35 -12.22
C ILE A 50 6.88 -3.30 -10.94
N PRO A 51 5.53 -3.40 -11.02
CA PRO A 51 4.66 -3.45 -9.85
C PRO A 51 4.95 -4.66 -8.97
N GLU A 52 4.47 -4.62 -7.73
CA GLU A 52 4.50 -5.82 -6.87
C GLU A 52 3.53 -6.87 -7.40
N ALA A 53 3.95 -8.14 -7.34
CA ALA A 53 3.11 -9.27 -7.69
C ALA A 53 2.28 -9.70 -6.46
N VAL A 54 0.99 -9.91 -6.67
CA VAL A 54 0.07 -10.51 -5.70
C VAL A 54 0.17 -12.02 -5.84
N LEU A 55 0.92 -12.70 -4.95
CA LEU A 55 0.97 -14.16 -4.94
C LEU A 55 -0.40 -14.72 -4.56
N ALA A 56 -1.12 -15.29 -5.53
CA ALA A 56 -2.45 -15.87 -5.33
C ALA A 56 -2.42 -17.23 -4.64
N GLU A 57 -1.32 -17.98 -4.75
CA GLU A 57 -1.21 -19.32 -4.16
C GLU A 57 -1.43 -19.28 -2.63
N GLY A 58 -2.32 -20.14 -2.15
CA GLY A 58 -2.67 -20.23 -0.73
C GLY A 58 -3.65 -19.16 -0.22
N LYS A 59 -4.06 -18.18 -1.05
CA LYS A 59 -5.06 -17.17 -0.70
C LYS A 59 -6.47 -17.58 -1.12
N ARG A 60 -7.47 -17.08 -0.39
CA ARG A 60 -8.87 -17.13 -0.81
C ARG A 60 -9.09 -16.17 -1.98
N PRO A 61 -10.01 -16.46 -2.92
CA PRO A 61 -10.28 -15.57 -4.05
C PRO A 61 -10.62 -14.12 -3.65
N ALA A 62 -11.32 -13.93 -2.55
CA ALA A 62 -11.65 -12.59 -2.03
C ALA A 62 -10.41 -11.80 -1.59
N GLU A 63 -9.40 -12.48 -1.02
CA GLU A 63 -8.14 -11.85 -0.59
C GLU A 63 -7.30 -11.45 -1.80
N VAL A 64 -7.27 -12.29 -2.83
CA VAL A 64 -6.61 -11.97 -4.10
C VAL A 64 -7.28 -10.78 -4.77
N ALA A 65 -8.62 -10.76 -4.83
CA ALA A 65 -9.38 -9.65 -5.40
C ALA A 65 -9.14 -8.33 -4.64
N SER A 66 -9.09 -8.38 -3.31
CA SER A 66 -8.79 -7.22 -2.46
C SER A 66 -7.40 -6.64 -2.75
N LEU A 67 -6.37 -7.50 -2.80
CA LEU A 67 -5.00 -7.07 -3.11
C LEU A 67 -4.85 -6.57 -4.55
N ALA A 68 -5.48 -7.23 -5.53
CA ALA A 68 -5.48 -6.77 -6.91
C ALA A 68 -6.19 -5.41 -7.06
N THR A 69 -7.28 -5.19 -6.32
CA THR A 69 -7.99 -3.90 -6.30
C THR A 69 -7.10 -2.81 -5.71
N THR A 70 -6.43 -3.08 -4.58
CA THR A 70 -5.46 -2.17 -3.98
C THR A 70 -4.34 -1.81 -4.96
N ALA A 71 -3.80 -2.79 -5.69
CA ALA A 71 -2.79 -2.57 -6.71
C ALA A 71 -3.29 -1.68 -7.85
N LEU A 72 -4.51 -1.91 -8.33
CA LEU A 72 -5.14 -1.09 -9.37
C LEU A 72 -5.39 0.35 -8.90
N GLU A 73 -5.90 0.54 -7.68
CA GLU A 73 -6.20 1.87 -7.14
C GLU A 73 -4.93 2.70 -6.91
N THR A 74 -3.83 2.05 -6.53
CA THR A 74 -2.57 2.73 -6.19
C THR A 74 -1.62 2.91 -7.36
N THR A 75 -1.61 1.97 -8.32
CA THR A 75 -0.64 1.95 -9.43
C THR A 75 -1.27 1.96 -10.83
N GLY A 76 -2.60 1.80 -10.92
CA GLY A 76 -3.32 1.64 -12.18
C GLY A 76 -3.16 0.26 -12.83
N ARG A 77 -2.40 -0.66 -12.22
CA ARG A 77 -2.06 -1.98 -12.78
C ARG A 77 -2.07 -3.05 -11.68
N ALA A 78 -2.34 -4.29 -12.03
CA ALA A 78 -2.18 -5.43 -11.12
C ALA A 78 -1.41 -6.55 -11.80
N LEU A 79 -0.43 -7.11 -11.09
CA LEU A 79 0.27 -8.34 -11.44
C LEU A 79 -0.14 -9.39 -10.40
N VAL A 80 -0.74 -10.49 -10.84
CA VAL A 80 -1.25 -11.57 -9.98
C VAL A 80 -0.64 -12.89 -10.44
#